data_AF-A0A2Z4Y462-F1
#
_entry.id   AF-A0A2Z4Y462-F1
#
_cell.length_a   1.000
_cell.length_b   1.000
_cell.length_c   1.000
_cell.angle_alpha   90.00
_cell.angle_beta   90.00
_cell.angle_gamma   90.00
#
_symmetry.space_group_name_H-M   'P 1'
#
loop_
_entity.id
_entity.type
_entity.pdbx_description
1 polymer ?
#
loop_
_entity_poly.entity_id
_entity_poly.type
_entity_poly.pdbx_seq_one_letter_code
_entity_poly.pdbx_strand_id
1 'polypeptide(L)'
;MHGVYLPVAECHCEYRHSAQYDDLLRIETSVSALSKASITFRYQVVREADGLILAQGMTRHPFVNREGKVVRIANKLLPQCFS
;
A
#
# COMPACT_ATOMS: atom_id res chain seq x y z
N MET A 1 -13.29 -14.51 -5.47
CA MET A 1 -13.77 -13.11 -5.52
C MET A 1 -13.38 -12.52 -6.87
N HIS A 2 -14.17 -12.73 -7.91
CA HIS A 2 -13.84 -12.21 -9.24
C HIS A 2 -14.57 -10.88 -9.45
N GLY A 3 -13.85 -9.85 -9.93
CA GLY A 3 -14.45 -8.58 -10.35
C GLY A 3 -14.26 -7.38 -9.42
N VAL A 4 -13.32 -7.43 -8.47
CA VAL A 4 -12.86 -6.23 -7.73
C VAL A 4 -11.41 -5.93 -8.10
N TYR A 5 -11.15 -4.67 -8.42
CA TYR A 5 -9.85 -4.15 -8.81
C TYR A 5 -9.42 -3.04 -7.83
N LEU A 6 -8.11 -2.83 -7.72
CA LEU A 6 -7.47 -1.89 -6.81
C LEU A 6 -6.58 -0.91 -7.58
N PRO A 7 -7.13 -0.03 -8.43
CA PRO A 7 -6.33 1.01 -9.07
C PRO A 7 -5.71 1.93 -8.01
N VAL A 8 -4.55 2.52 -8.30
CA VAL A 8 -3.96 3.56 -7.45
C VAL A 8 -4.71 4.87 -7.73
N ALA A 9 -5.37 5.44 -6.73
CA ALA A 9 -6.01 6.75 -6.82
C ALA A 9 -5.12 7.88 -6.30
N GLU A 10 -4.33 7.59 -5.26
CA GLU A 10 -3.38 8.53 -4.67
C GLU A 10 -2.09 7.79 -4.32
N CYS A 11 -0.96 8.46 -4.49
CA CYS A 11 0.34 8.02 -4.00
C CYS A 11 1.05 9.18 -3.32
N HIS A 12 1.81 8.89 -2.27
CA HIS A 12 2.66 9.83 -1.58
C HIS A 12 3.99 9.16 -1.25
N CYS A 13 5.09 9.89 -1.43
CA CYS A 13 6.41 9.42 -1.07
C CYS A 13 7.26 10.58 -0.56
N GLU A 14 7.80 10.41 0.64
CA GLU A 14 8.77 11.29 1.25
C GLU A 14 10.14 10.63 1.14
N TYR A 15 11.03 11.25 0.36
CA TYR A 15 12.42 10.82 0.24
C TYR A 15 13.25 11.50 1.32
N ARG A 16 13.84 10.71 2.23
CA ARG A 16 14.64 11.22 3.34
C ARG A 16 16.15 11.08 3.07
N HIS A 17 16.54 9.97 2.44
CA HIS A 17 17.93 9.68 2.08
C HIS A 17 17.99 8.98 0.72
N SER A 18 19.10 9.18 0.01
CA SER A 18 19.35 8.49 -1.26
C SER A 18 19.74 7.03 -1.02
N ALA A 19 19.19 6.12 -1.83
CA ALA A 19 19.74 4.79 -2.03
C ALA A 19 20.96 4.87 -2.94
N GLN A 20 21.93 3.98 -2.73
CA GLN A 20 23.10 3.81 -3.58
C GLN A 20 23.00 2.49 -4.36
N TYR A 21 23.82 2.37 -5.40
CA TYR A 21 23.93 1.12 -6.13
C TYR A 21 24.40 -0.01 -5.19
N ASP A 22 23.91 -1.23 -5.43
CA ASP A 22 24.09 -2.42 -4.58
C ASP A 22 23.55 -2.32 -3.14
N ASP A 23 22.81 -1.27 -2.78
CA ASP A 23 22.05 -1.25 -1.53
C ASP A 23 20.97 -2.33 -1.57
N LEU A 24 20.99 -3.25 -0.61
CA LEU A 24 19.86 -4.15 -0.37
C LEU A 24 18.78 -3.36 0.39
N LEU A 25 17.60 -3.25 -0.21
CA LEU A 25 16.47 -2.51 0.37
C LEU A 25 15.36 -3.46 0.81
N ARG A 26 14.83 -3.26 2.01
CA ARG A 26 13.61 -3.86 2.51
C ARG A 26 12.45 -2.90 2.36
N ILE A 27 11.40 -3.36 1.69
CA ILE A 27 10.14 -2.62 1.55
C ILE A 27 9.13 -3.19 2.53
N GLU A 28 8.92 -2.50 3.63
CA GLU A 28 7.93 -2.88 4.63
C GLU A 28 6.58 -2.29 4.24
N THR A 29 5.56 -3.13 4.12
CA THR A 29 4.20 -2.74 3.73
C THR A 29 3.22 -3.09 4.82
N SER A 30 2.33 -2.15 5.16
CA SER A 30 1.24 -2.37 6.11
C SER A 30 -0.06 -1.73 5.62
N VAL A 31 -1.20 -2.27 6.07
CA VAL A 31 -2.49 -1.62 5.85
C VAL A 31 -2.67 -0.55 6.92
N SER A 32 -2.64 0.72 6.51
CA SER A 32 -2.82 1.84 7.46
C SER A 32 -4.28 2.27 7.59
N ALA A 33 -5.12 1.97 6.60
CA ALA A 33 -6.56 2.22 6.68
C ALA A 33 -7.34 1.27 5.77
N LEU A 34 -8.50 0.83 6.25
CA LEU A 34 -9.47 0.09 5.47
C LEU A 34 -10.85 0.74 5.67
N SER A 35 -11.43 1.24 4.58
CA SER A 35 -12.78 1.82 4.55
C SER A 35 -13.69 0.93 3.71
N LYS A 36 -15.01 1.16 3.78
CA LYS A 36 -16.00 0.40 2.98
C LYS A 36 -15.68 0.35 1.48
N ALA A 37 -15.03 1.38 0.94
CA ALA A 37 -14.81 1.58 -0.50
C ALA A 37 -13.33 1.69 -0.90
N SER A 38 -12.39 1.57 0.04
CA SER A 38 -10.96 1.73 -0.27
C SER A 38 -10.05 1.07 0.76
N ILE A 39 -8.83 0.78 0.37
CA ILE A 39 -7.72 0.38 1.22
C ILE A 39 -6.55 1.34 1.05
N THR A 40 -5.83 1.63 2.12
CA THR A 40 -4.61 2.44 2.11
C THR A 40 -3.46 1.60 2.63
N PHE A 41 -2.42 1.48 1.82
CA PHE A 41 -1.16 0.85 2.19
C PHE A 41 -0.15 1.93 2.58
N ARG A 42 0.61 1.68 3.63
CA ARG A 42 1.78 2.47 4.01
C ARG A 42 3.03 1.66 3.73
N TYR A 43 4.06 2.34 3.27
CA TYR A 43 5.34 1.78 2.88
C TYR A 43 6.47 2.45 3.64
N GLN A 44 7.46 1.65 4.06
CA GLN A 44 8.76 2.13 4.49
C GLN A 44 9.84 1.43 3.66
N VAL A 45 10.74 2.23 3.09
CA VAL A 45 11.91 1.76 2.35
C VAL A 45 13.10 1.85 3.28
N VAL A 46 13.64 0.71 3.65
CA VAL A 46 14.70 0.57 4.65
C VAL A 46 15.94 -0.02 3.99
N ARG A 47 17.12 0.56 4.21
CA ARG A 47 18.38 -0.09 3.81
C ARG A 47 18.70 -1.20 4.81
N GLU A 48 18.94 -2.42 4.32
CA GLU A 48 19.18 -3.59 5.18
C GLU A 48 20.49 -3.49 5.97
N ALA A 49 21.52 -2.87 5.42
CA ALA A 49 22.84 -2.80 6.04
C ALA A 49 22.85 -2.07 7.41
N ASP A 50 22.00 -1.07 7.58
CA ASP A 50 22.01 -0.16 8.75
C ASP A 50 20.61 0.15 9.32
N GLY A 51 19.54 -0.32 8.68
CA GLY A 51 18.16 -0.04 9.09
C GLY A 51 17.70 1.38 8.78
N LEU A 52 18.43 2.15 7.97
CA LEU A 52 18.09 3.54 7.67
C LEU A 52 16.83 3.62 6.80
N ILE A 53 15.84 4.40 7.24
CA ILE A 53 14.64 4.70 6.44
C ILE A 53 15.02 5.69 5.34
N LEU A 54 15.10 5.20 4.11
CA LEU A 54 15.43 6.00 2.93
C LEU A 54 14.22 6.78 2.42
N ALA A 55 13.04 6.14 2.43
CA ALA A 55 11.79 6.77 2.03
C ALA A 55 10.61 6.18 2.80
N GLN A 56 9.54 6.95 2.91
CA GLN A 56 8.26 6.49 3.45
C GLN A 56 7.12 7.01 2.59
N GLY A 57 6.01 6.29 2.55
CA GLY A 57 4.93 6.66 1.65
C GLY A 57 3.64 5.92 1.89
N MET A 58 2.65 6.22 1.08
CA MET A 58 1.39 5.51 1.06
C MET A 58 0.79 5.47 -0.33
N THR A 59 -0.08 4.50 -0.57
CA THR A 59 -0.99 4.48 -1.71
C THR A 59 -2.41 4.24 -1.23
N ARG A 60 -3.36 4.90 -1.87
CA ARG A 60 -4.79 4.68 -1.65
C ARG A 60 -5.39 4.01 -2.87
N HIS A 61 -6.10 2.91 -2.63
CA HIS A 61 -6.75 2.12 -3.67
C HIS A 61 -8.25 2.02 -3.39
N PRO A 62 -9.12 2.67 -4.20
CA PRO A 62 -10.54 2.38 -4.16
C PRO A 62 -10.80 0.97 -4.69
N PHE A 63 -11.81 0.30 -4.14
CA PHE A 63 -12.32 -0.92 -4.73
C PHE A 63 -13.20 -0.54 -5.93
N VAL A 64 -12.89 -1.03 -7.12
CA VAL A 64 -13.70 -0.78 -8.31
C VAL A 64 -14.07 -2.08 -9.02
N ASN A 65 -15.17 -2.08 -9.78
CA ASN A 65 -15.52 -3.18 -10.68
C ASN A 65 -14.79 -3.05 -12.03
N ARG A 66 -15.08 -3.96 -12.97
CA ARG A 66 -14.44 -3.95 -14.30
C ARG A 66 -14.75 -2.69 -15.12
N GLU A 67 -15.90 -2.05 -14.87
CA GLU A 67 -16.26 -0.77 -15.50
C GLU A 67 -15.65 0.45 -14.77
N GLY A 68 -14.79 0.25 -13.76
CA GLY A 68 -14.17 1.32 -12.99
C GLY A 68 -15.09 1.98 -11.95
N LYS A 69 -16.29 1.43 -11.73
CA LYS A 69 -17.23 1.97 -10.73
C LYS A 69 -16.84 1.51 -9.33
N VAL A 70 -16.86 2.44 -8.38
CA VAL A 70 -16.54 2.15 -6.97
C VAL A 70 -17.53 1.14 -6.39
N VAL A 71 -17.00 0.09 -5.77
CA VAL A 71 -17.76 -0.95 -5.07
C VAL A 71 -17.48 -0.92 -3.57
N ARG A 72 -18.51 -1.16 -2.76
CA ARG A 72 -18.39 -1.16 -1.29
C ARG A 72 -18.29 -2.59 -0.78
N ILE A 73 -17.07 -3.09 -0.57
CA ILE A 73 -16.85 -4.51 -0.25
C ILE A 73 -15.99 -4.79 0.99
N ALA A 74 -15.53 -3.77 1.73
CA ALA A 74 -14.58 -3.99 2.82
C ALA A 74 -15.06 -4.96 3.89
N ASN A 75 -16.37 -5.00 4.18
CA ASN A 75 -16.96 -5.95 5.12
C ASN A 75 -16.72 -7.43 4.74
N LYS A 76 -16.41 -7.74 3.46
CA LYS A 76 -16.07 -9.08 2.98
C LYS A 76 -14.56 -9.38 2.99
N LEU A 77 -13.71 -8.35 3.09
CA LEU A 77 -12.24 -8.46 3.10
C LEU A 77 -11.67 -8.57 4.52
N LEU A 78 -12.40 -8.11 5.52
CA LEU A 78 -12.01 -8.13 6.93
C LEU A 78 -11.63 -9.51 7.52
N PRO A 79 -12.18 -10.68 7.11
CA PRO A 79 -11.84 -11.94 7.78
C PRO A 79 -10.45 -12.53 7.45
N GLN A 80 -9.62 -11.87 6.62
CA GLN A 80 -8.33 -12.47 6.16
C GLN A 80 -7.08 -11.59 6.41
N CYS A 81 -7.24 -10.37 6.94
CA CYS A 81 -6.09 -9.48 7.19
C CYS A 81 -5.68 -9.38 8.66
N PHE A 82 -6.36 -10.13 9.54
CA PHE A 82 -6.02 -10.29 10.96
C PHE A 82 -6.11 -11.77 11.34
N SER A 83 -5.14 -12.57 10.90
CA SER A 83 -4.84 -13.88 11.52
C SER A 83 -3.33 -14.07 11.55
#